data_AF-A0A1B6L8Q9-F1
#
_entry.id   AF-A0A1B6L8Q9-F1
#
_cell.length_a   1.000
_cell.length_b   1.000
_cell.length_c   1.000
_cell.angle_alpha   90.00
_cell.angle_beta   90.00
_cell.angle_gamma   90.00
#
_symmetry.space_group_name_H-M   'P 1'
#
loop_
_entity.id
_entity.type
_entity.pdbx_description
1 polymer ?
#
loop_
_entity_poly.entity_id
_entity_poly.type
_entity_poly.pdbx_seq_one_letter_code
_entity_poly.pdbx_strand_id
1 'polypeptide(L)'
;YEDSWEPCKGKPTNLAHEQYGYCQAGTSGLLLSDDTALIGTPGPYTWRGTVYVFSVSDDFLLRDKNFYYGPVLEGEAPVDKYSYLGMSVTAGQFLEGGRMVYAAGAPRAGGTGQVVLYAKNPSATVVMLQVLQVIGGEQFASSFGYEVATADVNGDGLPDLLVGAPFYFTREDGGAVYIYMNKDHCLNCSQPVKLTGKPESRFGFAIANLGDLNKDGFEDIAIGAPYEGNGTVYIYLGSKDGLILEPSQTIRAESFPGVWTLGHSLSGGLDLDQNGYPDLLVGGYESDSVVLL
;
A
#
# COMPACT_ATOMS: atom_id res chain seq x y z
N TYR A 1 4.21 -9.25 28.02
CA TYR A 1 4.82 -9.17 26.68
C TYR A 1 5.31 -10.56 26.29
N GLU A 2 4.42 -11.50 25.96
CA GLU A 2 4.81 -12.88 25.61
C GLU A 2 4.23 -13.40 24.28
N ASP A 3 3.29 -12.68 23.64
CA ASP A 3 2.72 -13.14 22.37
C ASP A 3 3.44 -12.45 21.19
N SER A 4 4.37 -13.16 20.56
CA SER A 4 4.95 -12.80 19.26
C SER A 4 4.19 -13.51 18.14
N TRP A 5 3.67 -12.74 17.17
CA TRP A 5 2.99 -13.30 16.01
C TRP A 5 3.99 -13.66 14.92
N GLU A 6 4.15 -14.96 14.65
CA GLU A 6 5.08 -15.49 13.66
C GLU A 6 4.32 -16.33 12.62
N PRO A 7 3.68 -15.70 11.60
CA PRO A 7 2.78 -16.37 10.65
C PRO A 7 3.35 -17.61 9.94
N CYS A 8 4.67 -17.67 9.79
CA CYS A 8 5.37 -18.73 9.10
C CYS A 8 6.02 -19.77 10.02
N LYS A 9 5.98 -19.56 11.34
CA LYS A 9 6.55 -20.52 12.30
C LYS A 9 5.74 -21.82 12.30
N GLY A 10 6.46 -22.94 12.35
CA GLY A 10 5.86 -24.28 12.30
C GLY A 10 5.39 -24.72 10.91
N LYS A 11 5.54 -23.90 9.86
CA LYS A 11 5.27 -24.31 8.48
C LYS A 11 6.49 -25.04 7.87
N PRO A 12 6.31 -25.82 6.77
CA PRO A 12 7.40 -26.55 6.14
C PRO A 12 8.52 -25.63 5.64
N THR A 13 9.76 -26.02 5.94
CA THR A 13 10.98 -25.29 5.54
C THR A 13 12.07 -26.21 4.97
N ASN A 14 11.79 -27.50 4.83
CA ASN A 14 12.78 -28.50 4.39
C ASN A 14 13.21 -28.32 2.92
N LEU A 15 12.37 -27.68 2.10
CA LEU A 15 12.71 -27.28 0.73
C LEU A 15 13.05 -25.79 0.62
N ALA A 16 13.43 -25.17 1.75
CA ALA A 16 13.94 -23.81 1.82
C ALA A 16 13.02 -22.79 1.13
N HIS A 17 13.48 -22.17 0.03
CA HIS A 17 12.75 -21.15 -0.71
C HIS A 17 11.53 -21.69 -1.46
N GLU A 18 11.44 -22.99 -1.74
CA GLU A 18 10.25 -23.59 -2.38
C GLU A 18 9.05 -23.73 -1.41
N GLN A 19 9.26 -23.44 -0.12
CA GLN A 19 8.23 -23.42 0.93
C GLN A 19 8.34 -22.12 1.74
N TYR A 20 8.28 -22.18 3.08
CA TYR A 20 8.26 -21.02 3.98
C TYR A 20 9.64 -20.65 4.55
N GLY A 21 10.73 -21.27 4.09
CA GLY A 21 12.07 -21.05 4.64
C GLY A 21 12.59 -19.61 4.50
N TYR A 22 12.07 -18.86 3.53
CA TYR A 22 12.39 -17.44 3.30
C TYR A 22 11.13 -16.58 3.43
N CYS A 23 10.26 -16.85 4.39
CA CYS A 23 8.94 -16.23 4.44
C CYS A 23 8.93 -14.68 4.46
N GLN A 24 9.84 -14.05 5.20
CA GLN A 24 9.92 -12.57 5.28
C GLN A 24 8.56 -11.93 5.63
N ALA A 25 7.77 -12.53 6.53
CA ALA A 25 6.53 -11.94 7.00
C ALA A 25 6.82 -10.63 7.75
N GLY A 26 6.02 -9.60 7.48
CA GLY A 26 6.21 -8.26 8.02
C GLY A 26 7.01 -7.34 7.12
N THR A 27 7.28 -7.72 5.86
CA THR A 27 7.81 -6.77 4.85
C THR A 27 6.89 -5.57 4.67
N SER A 28 5.59 -5.80 4.76
CA SER A 28 4.58 -4.75 4.88
C SER A 28 3.54 -5.15 5.93
N GLY A 29 2.88 -4.15 6.51
CA GLY A 29 1.86 -4.37 7.54
C GLY A 29 0.90 -3.18 7.65
N LEU A 30 -0.34 -3.48 7.98
CA LEU A 30 -1.39 -2.50 8.25
C LEU A 30 -2.21 -2.95 9.46
N LEU A 31 -2.50 -2.02 10.37
CA LEU A 31 -3.46 -2.21 11.46
C LEU A 31 -4.71 -1.38 11.18
N LEU A 32 -5.85 -2.03 11.14
CA LEU A 32 -7.14 -1.39 10.93
C LEU A 32 -7.76 -0.95 12.26
N SER A 33 -8.71 -0.03 12.18
CA SER A 33 -9.44 0.50 13.34
C SER A 33 -10.29 -0.54 14.09
N ASP A 34 -10.54 -1.70 13.48
CA ASP A 34 -11.26 -2.83 14.08
C ASP A 34 -10.32 -3.89 14.69
N ASP A 35 -9.07 -3.51 15.00
CA ASP A 35 -8.01 -4.39 15.49
C ASP A 35 -7.63 -5.54 14.53
N THR A 36 -8.00 -5.46 13.25
CA THR A 36 -7.51 -6.40 12.23
C THR A 36 -6.12 -6.02 11.76
N ALA A 37 -5.16 -6.94 11.90
CA ALA A 37 -3.84 -6.83 11.31
C ALA A 37 -3.79 -7.54 9.94
N LEU A 38 -3.22 -6.87 8.95
CA LEU A 38 -2.87 -7.39 7.63
C LEU A 38 -1.35 -7.39 7.48
N ILE A 39 -0.76 -8.55 7.18
CA ILE A 39 0.69 -8.73 7.07
C ILE A 39 1.06 -9.25 5.69
N GLY A 40 1.93 -8.53 4.98
CA GLY A 40 2.51 -8.95 3.71
C GLY A 40 3.74 -9.84 3.88
N THR A 41 3.89 -10.83 2.99
CA THR A 41 4.97 -11.82 3.05
C THR A 41 5.38 -12.23 1.63
N PRO A 42 6.38 -11.58 1.02
CA PRO A 42 6.76 -11.79 -0.39
C PRO A 42 7.51 -13.10 -0.67
N GLY A 43 8.08 -13.74 0.35
CA GLY A 43 9.05 -14.82 0.16
C GLY A 43 8.55 -16.26 0.02
N PRO A 44 7.38 -16.69 0.56
CA PRO A 44 6.94 -18.08 0.46
C PRO A 44 6.80 -18.57 -0.99
N TYR A 45 7.10 -19.85 -1.21
CA TYR A 45 6.94 -20.58 -2.48
C TYR A 45 7.65 -19.91 -3.66
N THR A 46 8.97 -19.86 -3.57
CA THR A 46 9.88 -19.32 -4.59
C THR A 46 9.56 -17.85 -4.87
N TRP A 47 9.49 -17.06 -3.79
CA TRP A 47 9.14 -15.64 -3.82
C TRP A 47 7.85 -15.32 -4.57
N ARG A 48 6.89 -16.25 -4.55
CA ARG A 48 5.53 -15.99 -5.04
C ARG A 48 4.87 -14.96 -4.14
N GLY A 49 4.95 -15.20 -2.83
CA GLY A 49 4.40 -14.32 -1.80
C GLY A 49 2.94 -14.60 -1.45
N THR A 50 2.50 -14.08 -0.32
CA THR A 50 1.11 -14.14 0.17
C THR A 50 0.84 -13.01 1.17
N VAL A 51 -0.34 -13.02 1.78
CA VAL A 51 -0.72 -12.14 2.89
C VAL A 51 -1.40 -12.92 4.01
N TYR A 52 -1.37 -12.37 5.22
CA TYR A 52 -2.06 -12.90 6.39
C TYR A 52 -2.99 -11.85 6.98
N VAL A 53 -4.16 -12.28 7.45
CA VAL A 53 -5.15 -11.41 8.11
C VAL A 53 -5.61 -12.05 9.41
N PHE A 54 -5.52 -11.34 10.52
CA PHE A 54 -5.91 -11.84 11.84
C PHE A 54 -6.28 -10.69 12.79
N SER A 55 -7.07 -10.98 13.80
CA SER A 55 -7.40 -10.01 14.85
C SER A 55 -6.30 -9.95 15.90
N VAL A 56 -5.87 -8.75 16.30
CA VAL A 56 -4.97 -8.53 17.44
C VAL A 56 -5.71 -8.06 18.71
N SER A 57 -7.03 -7.90 18.65
CA SER A 57 -7.83 -7.47 19.79
C SER A 57 -7.64 -8.34 21.04
N ASP A 58 -7.59 -7.67 22.19
CA ASP A 58 -7.50 -8.29 23.52
C ASP A 58 -8.84 -8.83 24.00
N ASP A 59 -9.96 -8.42 23.39
CA ASP A 59 -11.28 -8.96 23.72
C ASP A 59 -11.46 -10.37 23.17
N PHE A 60 -11.07 -11.36 23.98
CA PHE A 60 -11.10 -12.77 23.61
C PHE A 60 -12.50 -13.30 23.24
N LEU A 61 -13.57 -12.66 23.71
CA LEU A 61 -14.95 -13.10 23.45
C LEU A 61 -15.46 -12.58 22.10
N LEU A 62 -15.09 -11.34 21.75
CA LEU A 62 -15.56 -10.68 20.53
C LEU A 62 -14.59 -10.81 19.35
N ARG A 63 -13.31 -11.11 19.59
CA ARG A 63 -12.31 -11.18 18.52
C ARG A 63 -12.53 -12.36 17.58
N ASP A 64 -12.20 -12.12 16.31
CA ASP A 64 -12.07 -13.16 15.32
C ASP A 64 -10.80 -14.00 15.62
N LYS A 65 -10.99 -15.28 15.94
CA LYS A 65 -9.89 -16.20 16.32
C LYS A 65 -9.24 -16.87 15.11
N ASN A 66 -9.77 -16.63 13.91
CA ASN A 66 -9.24 -17.23 12.71
C ASN A 66 -7.99 -16.49 12.23
N PHE A 67 -7.07 -17.27 11.68
CA PHE A 67 -5.86 -16.77 11.07
C PHE A 67 -5.94 -17.00 9.56
N TYR A 68 -6.30 -15.95 8.82
CA TYR A 68 -6.52 -16.05 7.39
C TYR A 68 -5.23 -15.91 6.60
N TYR A 69 -5.14 -16.61 5.47
CA TYR A 69 -4.00 -16.49 4.56
C TYR A 69 -4.42 -16.49 3.09
N GLY A 70 -3.66 -15.78 2.25
CA GLY A 70 -3.84 -15.79 0.81
C GLY A 70 -3.40 -17.12 0.18
N PRO A 71 -4.08 -17.61 -0.88
CA PRO A 71 -3.66 -18.81 -1.60
C PRO A 71 -2.25 -18.65 -2.16
N VAL A 72 -1.41 -19.65 -1.89
CA VAL A 72 0.02 -19.61 -2.22
C VAL A 72 0.50 -20.84 -2.98
N LEU A 73 -0.32 -21.89 -3.07
CA LEU A 73 0.02 -23.12 -3.78
C LEU A 73 -0.13 -22.97 -5.29
N GLU A 74 0.56 -23.83 -6.03
CA GLU A 74 0.44 -23.93 -7.48
C GLU A 74 -1.02 -24.24 -7.88
N GLY A 75 -1.56 -23.52 -8.86
CA GLY A 75 -2.94 -23.67 -9.33
C GLY A 75 -4.01 -22.95 -8.51
N GLU A 76 -3.67 -22.41 -7.33
CA GLU A 76 -4.58 -21.62 -6.48
C GLU A 76 -4.15 -20.16 -6.36
N ALA A 77 -2.85 -19.89 -6.36
CA ALA A 77 -2.32 -18.56 -6.14
C ALA A 77 -2.68 -17.60 -7.29
N PRO A 78 -2.90 -16.30 -7.00
CA PRO A 78 -3.28 -15.31 -7.99
C PRO A 78 -2.12 -14.81 -8.84
N VAL A 79 -0.88 -15.19 -8.47
CA VAL A 79 0.36 -14.74 -9.11
C VAL A 79 1.34 -15.89 -9.27
N ASP A 80 2.22 -15.76 -10.26
CA ASP A 80 3.29 -16.71 -10.52
C ASP A 80 4.41 -16.63 -9.48
N LYS A 81 5.37 -17.55 -9.55
CA LYS A 81 6.62 -17.47 -8.76
C LYS A 81 7.39 -16.19 -9.08
N TYR A 82 8.20 -15.74 -8.12
CA TYR A 82 9.00 -14.49 -8.22
C TYR A 82 8.21 -13.18 -8.31
N SER A 83 6.93 -13.20 -7.92
CA SER A 83 6.02 -12.05 -8.00
C SER A 83 6.11 -11.06 -6.83
N TYR A 84 6.62 -11.52 -5.68
CA TYR A 84 6.76 -10.72 -4.44
C TYR A 84 5.42 -10.20 -3.91
N LEU A 85 4.35 -11.02 -3.99
CA LEU A 85 3.05 -10.65 -3.45
C LEU A 85 3.11 -10.40 -1.94
N GLY A 86 2.53 -9.29 -1.48
CA GLY A 86 2.64 -8.82 -0.10
C GLY A 86 3.87 -7.95 0.14
N MET A 87 4.48 -7.41 -0.93
CA MET A 87 5.51 -6.38 -0.80
C MET A 87 4.95 -5.12 -0.13
N SER A 88 3.73 -4.74 -0.49
CA SER A 88 2.95 -3.67 0.13
C SER A 88 1.52 -4.15 0.38
N VAL A 89 0.84 -3.55 1.36
CA VAL A 89 -0.53 -3.90 1.71
C VAL A 89 -1.34 -2.66 2.08
N THR A 90 -2.62 -2.65 1.73
CA THR A 90 -3.60 -1.67 2.22
C THR A 90 -4.98 -2.33 2.35
N ALA A 91 -5.97 -1.62 2.87
CA ALA A 91 -7.35 -2.10 2.91
C ALA A 91 -8.35 -0.95 2.76
N GLY A 92 -9.54 -1.29 2.27
CA GLY A 92 -10.63 -0.35 2.08
C GLY A 92 -11.94 -1.07 1.75
N GLN A 93 -13.05 -0.33 1.79
CA GLN A 93 -14.36 -0.82 1.37
C GLN A 93 -14.54 -0.63 -0.14
N PHE A 94 -13.76 -1.37 -0.93
CA PHE A 94 -13.72 -1.19 -2.38
C PHE A 94 -14.92 -1.76 -3.14
N LEU A 95 -15.67 -2.68 -2.53
CA LEU A 95 -16.69 -3.48 -3.20
C LEU A 95 -18.03 -3.41 -2.45
N GLU A 96 -19.11 -3.78 -3.13
CA GLU A 96 -20.46 -3.78 -2.56
C GLU A 96 -20.54 -4.65 -1.29
N GLY A 97 -21.46 -4.25 -0.40
CA GLY A 97 -21.77 -4.98 0.84
C GLY A 97 -20.98 -4.50 2.07
N GLY A 98 -20.23 -3.40 1.98
CA GLY A 98 -19.57 -2.75 3.12
C GLY A 98 -18.49 -3.59 3.81
N ARG A 99 -18.05 -4.68 3.16
CA ARG A 99 -17.03 -5.58 3.70
C ARG A 99 -15.64 -5.00 3.46
N MET A 100 -14.75 -5.25 4.41
CA MET A 100 -13.34 -4.90 4.25
C MET A 100 -12.71 -5.74 3.14
N VAL A 101 -12.01 -5.07 2.22
CA VAL A 101 -11.22 -5.68 1.15
C VAL A 101 -9.76 -5.35 1.39
N TYR A 102 -8.91 -6.38 1.35
CA TYR A 102 -7.48 -6.26 1.57
C TYR A 102 -6.76 -6.24 0.21
N ALA A 103 -5.94 -5.24 -0.03
CA ALA A 103 -5.14 -5.10 -1.25
C ALA A 103 -3.68 -5.45 -0.95
N ALA A 104 -3.02 -6.16 -1.86
CA ALA A 104 -1.62 -6.51 -1.73
C ALA A 104 -0.87 -6.32 -3.05
N GLY A 105 0.26 -5.62 -3.00
CA GLY A 105 1.13 -5.39 -4.12
C GLY A 105 2.04 -6.59 -4.42
N ALA A 106 2.22 -6.88 -5.71
CA ALA A 106 3.09 -7.90 -6.27
C ALA A 106 3.92 -7.28 -7.42
N PRO A 107 4.93 -6.45 -7.10
CA PRO A 107 5.60 -5.57 -8.05
C PRO A 107 6.33 -6.30 -9.19
N ARG A 108 6.60 -7.60 -9.06
CA ARG A 108 7.30 -8.39 -10.08
C ARG A 108 6.37 -9.28 -10.91
N ALA A 109 5.10 -9.36 -10.54
CA ALA A 109 4.14 -10.22 -11.20
C ALA A 109 3.90 -9.80 -12.66
N GLY A 110 3.86 -10.77 -13.58
CA GLY A 110 3.61 -10.51 -15.00
C GLY A 110 4.63 -9.59 -15.70
N GLY A 111 5.77 -9.31 -15.07
CA GLY A 111 6.81 -8.40 -15.57
C GLY A 111 6.50 -6.91 -15.46
N THR A 112 5.23 -6.52 -15.29
CA THR A 112 4.81 -5.11 -15.09
C THR A 112 4.52 -4.78 -13.63
N GLY A 113 4.08 -5.77 -12.85
CA GLY A 113 3.57 -5.64 -11.49
C GLY A 113 2.05 -5.76 -11.42
N GLN A 114 1.53 -6.20 -10.27
CA GLN A 114 0.10 -6.39 -10.03
C GLN A 114 -0.30 -5.97 -8.61
N VAL A 115 -1.58 -5.69 -8.42
CA VAL A 115 -2.24 -5.57 -7.11
C VAL A 115 -3.36 -6.59 -7.04
N VAL A 116 -3.40 -7.37 -5.96
CA VAL A 116 -4.42 -8.40 -5.73
C VAL A 116 -5.35 -7.98 -4.60
N LEU A 117 -6.66 -8.07 -4.84
CA LEU A 117 -7.71 -7.76 -3.86
C LEU A 117 -8.28 -9.05 -3.26
N TYR A 118 -8.43 -9.07 -1.94
CA TYR A 118 -8.90 -10.21 -1.16
C TYR A 118 -10.08 -9.84 -0.26
N ALA A 119 -10.93 -10.82 0.05
CA ALA A 119 -11.86 -10.75 1.18
C ALA A 119 -11.78 -12.00 2.05
N LYS A 120 -12.14 -11.86 3.32
CA LYS A 120 -12.46 -13.03 4.17
C LYS A 120 -13.63 -13.78 3.53
N ASN A 121 -13.54 -15.10 3.45
CA ASN A 121 -14.63 -15.93 2.96
C ASN A 121 -15.68 -16.12 4.08
N PRO A 122 -16.89 -15.56 3.96
CA PRO A 122 -17.89 -15.59 5.02
C PRO A 122 -18.51 -16.98 5.24
N SER A 123 -18.36 -17.89 4.28
CA SER A 123 -19.01 -19.22 4.29
C SER A 123 -18.06 -20.37 4.62
N ALA A 124 -16.80 -20.10 4.93
CA ALA A 124 -15.78 -21.13 4.92
C ALA A 124 -15.40 -21.67 6.31
N THR A 125 -15.48 -23.00 6.44
CA THR A 125 -14.66 -23.81 7.37
C THR A 125 -13.15 -23.68 7.10
N VAL A 126 -12.77 -22.94 6.05
CA VAL A 126 -11.43 -22.78 5.50
C VAL A 126 -10.98 -21.34 5.72
N VAL A 127 -9.85 -21.15 6.42
CA VAL A 127 -9.25 -19.85 6.71
C VAL A 127 -8.47 -19.27 5.53
N MET A 128 -8.84 -19.59 4.29
CA MET A 128 -8.20 -19.07 3.09
C MET A 128 -8.95 -17.84 2.58
N LEU A 129 -8.22 -16.78 2.24
CA LEU A 129 -8.78 -15.56 1.64
C LEU A 129 -9.27 -15.82 0.22
N GLN A 130 -10.41 -15.25 -0.13
CA GLN A 130 -10.94 -15.28 -1.49
C GLN A 130 -10.27 -14.17 -2.31
N VAL A 131 -9.67 -14.54 -3.44
CA VAL A 131 -9.22 -13.56 -4.45
C VAL A 131 -10.45 -12.99 -5.14
N LEU A 132 -10.58 -11.66 -5.12
CA LEU A 132 -11.71 -10.93 -5.72
C LEU A 132 -11.34 -10.39 -7.10
N GLN A 133 -10.15 -9.81 -7.21
CA GLN A 133 -9.71 -9.14 -8.42
C GLN A 133 -8.18 -9.05 -8.47
N VAL A 134 -7.62 -9.04 -9.67
CA VAL A 134 -6.21 -8.71 -9.94
C VAL A 134 -6.17 -7.51 -10.87
N ILE A 135 -5.42 -6.49 -10.50
CA ILE A 135 -5.19 -5.27 -11.29
C ILE A 135 -3.74 -5.29 -11.75
N GLY A 136 -3.50 -5.17 -13.06
CA GLY A 136 -2.15 -5.22 -13.65
C GLY A 136 -1.62 -3.84 -14.02
N GLY A 137 -0.30 -3.66 -13.89
CA GLY A 137 0.40 -2.46 -14.34
C GLY A 137 0.62 -2.42 -15.86
N GLU A 138 0.79 -1.22 -16.40
CA GLU A 138 0.89 -0.99 -17.85
C GLU A 138 2.29 -1.18 -18.45
N GLN A 139 3.36 -0.91 -17.68
CA GLN A 139 4.72 -0.84 -18.20
C GLN A 139 5.63 -1.92 -17.60
N PHE A 140 6.40 -2.60 -18.46
CA PHE A 140 7.39 -3.60 -18.05
C PHE A 140 8.43 -3.00 -17.11
N ALA A 141 8.78 -3.73 -16.05
CA ALA A 141 9.73 -3.34 -15.01
C ALA A 141 9.39 -2.07 -14.22
N SER A 142 8.18 -1.50 -14.38
CA SER A 142 7.75 -0.31 -13.63
C SER A 142 7.53 -0.57 -12.13
N SER A 143 7.43 -1.84 -11.74
CA SER A 143 7.14 -2.30 -10.39
C SER A 143 5.79 -1.80 -9.86
N PHE A 144 4.75 -1.87 -10.69
CA PHE A 144 3.40 -1.52 -10.28
C PHE A 144 2.94 -2.37 -9.08
N GLY A 145 2.47 -1.72 -8.02
CA GLY A 145 2.17 -2.38 -6.74
C GLY A 145 3.39 -2.42 -5.80
N TYR A 146 4.41 -1.60 -6.03
CA TYR A 146 5.51 -1.44 -5.07
C TYR A 146 5.00 -0.87 -3.76
N GLU A 147 4.17 0.17 -3.85
CA GLU A 147 3.48 0.83 -2.73
C GLU A 147 1.99 0.88 -3.04
N VAL A 148 1.14 0.69 -2.03
CA VAL A 148 -0.32 0.83 -2.15
C VAL A 148 -0.88 1.60 -0.96
N ALA A 149 -1.83 2.49 -1.24
CA ALA A 149 -2.50 3.29 -0.23
C ALA A 149 -3.99 3.45 -0.57
N THR A 150 -4.78 3.93 0.40
CA THR A 150 -6.20 4.24 0.22
C THR A 150 -6.51 5.65 0.67
N ALA A 151 -7.35 6.35 -0.08
CA ALA A 151 -7.89 7.66 0.27
C ALA A 151 -9.22 7.88 -0.46
N ASP A 152 -10.18 8.54 0.16
CA ASP A 152 -11.42 9.01 -0.45
C ASP A 152 -11.21 10.44 -1.00
N VAL A 153 -10.56 10.54 -2.15
CA VAL A 153 -10.09 11.83 -2.68
C VAL A 153 -11.21 12.65 -3.30
N ASN A 154 -12.39 12.05 -3.50
CA ASN A 154 -13.60 12.71 -3.99
C ASN A 154 -14.71 12.86 -2.95
N GLY A 155 -14.51 12.36 -1.73
CA GLY A 155 -15.41 12.57 -0.60
C GLY A 155 -16.78 11.90 -0.78
N ASP A 156 -16.85 10.79 -1.52
CA ASP A 156 -18.11 10.08 -1.77
C ASP A 156 -18.38 8.95 -0.75
N GLY A 157 -17.45 8.75 0.20
CA GLY A 157 -17.51 7.73 1.23
C GLY A 157 -16.98 6.36 0.78
N LEU A 158 -16.52 6.24 -0.46
CA LEU A 158 -15.93 5.03 -1.02
C LEU A 158 -14.42 5.24 -1.19
N PRO A 159 -13.55 4.57 -0.41
CA PRO A 159 -12.12 4.80 -0.52
C PRO A 159 -11.60 4.36 -1.89
N ASP A 160 -10.77 5.22 -2.49
CA ASP A 160 -10.05 4.97 -3.73
C ASP A 160 -8.76 4.18 -3.47
N LEU A 161 -8.22 3.55 -4.52
CA LEU A 161 -6.97 2.80 -4.45
C LEU A 161 -5.85 3.55 -5.17
N LEU A 162 -4.75 3.80 -4.45
CA LEU A 162 -3.53 4.39 -4.99
C LEU A 162 -2.46 3.32 -5.15
N VAL A 163 -1.79 3.29 -6.29
CA VAL A 163 -0.78 2.29 -6.62
C VAL A 163 0.48 2.95 -7.16
N GLY A 164 1.60 2.75 -6.47
CA GLY A 164 2.92 3.21 -6.87
C GLY A 164 3.60 2.28 -7.88
N ALA A 165 4.25 2.88 -8.87
CA ALA A 165 5.16 2.25 -9.82
C ALA A 165 6.44 3.10 -9.92
N PRO A 166 7.29 3.10 -8.87
CA PRO A 166 8.43 4.01 -8.75
C PRO A 166 9.51 3.81 -9.82
N PHE A 167 9.48 2.71 -10.56
CA PHE A 167 10.39 2.43 -11.66
C PHE A 167 9.74 2.62 -13.05
N TYR A 168 8.53 3.19 -13.11
CA TYR A 168 7.97 3.70 -14.36
C TYR A 168 8.93 4.70 -14.97
N PHE A 169 9.09 4.67 -16.29
CA PHE A 169 10.04 5.53 -16.98
C PHE A 169 9.55 5.91 -18.38
N THR A 170 9.73 7.18 -18.71
CA THR A 170 9.72 7.70 -20.09
C THR A 170 10.98 8.57 -20.27
N ARG A 171 11.14 9.22 -21.43
CA ARG A 171 12.27 10.14 -21.62
C ARG A 171 12.12 11.39 -20.71
N GLU A 172 10.89 11.75 -20.36
CA GLU A 172 10.55 12.96 -19.63
C GLU A 172 10.09 12.68 -18.18
N ASP A 173 9.72 11.44 -17.87
CA ASP A 173 9.12 11.04 -16.59
C ASP A 173 9.90 9.94 -15.87
N GLY A 174 9.90 9.99 -14.55
CA GLY A 174 10.46 8.95 -13.68
C GLY A 174 9.55 8.69 -12.47
N GLY A 175 9.12 7.44 -12.33
CA GLY A 175 8.11 7.03 -11.35
C GLY A 175 6.69 7.45 -11.74
N ALA A 176 5.72 6.69 -11.26
CA ALA A 176 4.30 6.97 -11.46
C ALA A 176 3.45 6.53 -10.26
N VAL A 177 2.33 7.21 -10.08
CA VAL A 177 1.25 6.79 -9.18
C VAL A 177 -0.05 6.74 -9.97
N TYR A 178 -0.79 5.64 -9.80
CA TYR A 178 -2.08 5.40 -10.43
C TYR A 178 -3.16 5.49 -9.36
N ILE A 179 -4.18 6.31 -9.60
CA ILE A 179 -5.33 6.49 -8.71
C ILE A 179 -6.54 5.84 -9.39
N TYR A 180 -7.00 4.75 -8.80
CA TYR A 180 -8.18 4.01 -9.20
C TYR A 180 -9.36 4.51 -8.38
N MET A 181 -10.13 5.43 -8.96
CA MET A 181 -11.34 5.96 -8.34
C MET A 181 -12.37 4.85 -8.14
N ASN A 182 -12.93 4.75 -6.94
CA ASN A 182 -13.92 3.75 -6.59
C ASN A 182 -15.34 4.19 -7.00
N LYS A 183 -15.63 4.11 -8.30
CA LYS A 183 -16.95 4.50 -8.82
C LYS A 183 -17.94 3.37 -8.61
N ASP A 184 -18.91 3.59 -7.72
CA ASP A 184 -19.99 2.65 -7.41
C ASP A 184 -19.45 1.25 -7.10
N HIS A 185 -18.47 1.15 -6.20
CA HIS A 185 -17.85 -0.11 -5.78
C HIS A 185 -17.10 -0.86 -6.91
N CYS A 186 -16.56 -0.12 -7.88
CA CYS A 186 -15.75 -0.68 -8.96
C CYS A 186 -14.47 0.13 -9.24
N LEU A 187 -13.34 -0.38 -8.73
CA LEU A 187 -12.02 0.25 -8.91
C LEU A 187 -11.50 0.23 -10.35
N ASN A 188 -11.86 -0.77 -11.17
CA ASN A 188 -11.30 -0.96 -12.52
C ASN A 188 -12.33 -0.77 -13.65
N CYS A 189 -13.42 -0.03 -13.36
CA CYS A 189 -14.44 0.29 -14.35
C CYS A 189 -14.12 1.55 -15.18
N SER A 190 -13.16 2.36 -14.73
CA SER A 190 -12.66 3.54 -15.47
C SER A 190 -11.14 3.53 -15.56
N GLN A 191 -10.60 4.27 -16.52
CA GLN A 191 -9.14 4.47 -16.58
C GLN A 191 -8.67 5.18 -15.31
N PRO A 192 -7.58 4.70 -14.67
CA PRO A 192 -7.01 5.37 -13.51
C PRO A 192 -6.42 6.72 -13.92
N VAL A 193 -6.45 7.67 -12.99
CA VAL A 193 -5.66 8.88 -13.10
C VAL A 193 -4.20 8.49 -12.91
N LYS A 194 -3.31 9.00 -13.76
CA LYS A 194 -1.86 8.75 -13.67
C LYS A 194 -1.13 10.05 -13.38
N LEU A 195 -0.37 10.07 -12.30
CA LEU A 195 0.60 11.10 -11.98
C LEU A 195 2.01 10.57 -12.28
N THR A 196 2.87 11.41 -12.83
CA THR A 196 4.27 11.09 -13.09
C THR A 196 5.20 12.07 -12.41
N GLY A 197 6.38 11.59 -12.01
CA GLY A 197 7.43 12.42 -11.45
C GLY A 197 8.50 12.80 -12.45
N LYS A 198 9.49 13.57 -11.99
CA LYS A 198 10.67 13.91 -12.80
C LYS A 198 11.54 12.69 -13.07
N PRO A 199 12.38 12.72 -14.13
CA PRO A 199 13.31 11.62 -14.43
C PRO A 199 14.16 11.25 -13.20
N GLU A 200 14.37 9.94 -13.01
CA GLU A 200 15.17 9.37 -11.91
C GLU A 200 14.69 9.69 -10.48
N SER A 201 13.54 10.37 -10.31
CA SER A 201 13.03 10.78 -8.99
C SER A 201 12.51 9.63 -8.13
N ARG A 202 12.13 8.52 -8.78
CA ARG A 202 11.32 7.42 -8.24
C ARG A 202 10.03 7.89 -7.58
N PHE A 203 9.35 8.85 -8.20
CA PHE A 203 8.04 9.30 -7.73
C PHE A 203 7.06 8.13 -7.54
N GLY A 204 6.33 8.13 -6.43
CA GLY A 204 5.48 7.02 -6.03
C GLY A 204 6.20 5.92 -5.25
N PHE A 205 7.39 6.23 -4.69
CA PHE A 205 8.11 5.30 -3.81
C PHE A 205 7.41 5.12 -2.47
N ALA A 206 6.83 6.20 -1.94
CA ALA A 206 5.99 6.21 -0.75
C ALA A 206 4.72 7.02 -1.04
N ILE A 207 3.60 6.59 -0.50
CA ILE A 207 2.30 7.26 -0.66
C ILE A 207 1.62 7.26 0.71
N ALA A 208 1.14 8.41 1.16
CA ALA A 208 0.39 8.52 2.40
C ALA A 208 -0.93 9.25 2.19
N ASN A 209 -1.98 8.74 2.82
CA ASN A 209 -3.22 9.48 3.05
C ASN A 209 -2.99 10.48 4.19
N LEU A 210 -3.29 11.75 3.95
CA LEU A 210 -3.11 12.83 4.91
C LEU A 210 -4.40 13.14 5.67
N GLY A 211 -5.50 12.45 5.35
CA GLY A 211 -6.85 12.89 5.68
C GLY A 211 -7.18 14.20 5.00
N ASP A 212 -8.15 14.93 5.54
CA ASP A 212 -8.49 16.27 5.09
C ASP A 212 -7.51 17.30 5.68
N LEU A 213 -6.43 17.58 4.94
CA LEU A 213 -5.30 18.42 5.34
C LEU A 213 -5.67 19.90 5.34
N ASN A 214 -6.60 20.33 4.48
CA ASN A 214 -6.98 21.74 4.34
C ASN A 214 -8.38 22.07 4.93
N LYS A 215 -9.11 21.06 5.43
CA LYS A 215 -10.47 21.14 5.98
C LYS A 215 -11.55 21.50 4.97
N ASP A 216 -11.40 21.05 3.73
CA ASP A 216 -12.39 21.27 2.67
C ASP A 216 -13.40 20.11 2.49
N GLY A 217 -13.21 19.00 3.20
CA GLY A 217 -14.08 17.84 3.20
C GLY A 217 -13.65 16.70 2.27
N PHE A 218 -12.48 16.80 1.63
CA PHE A 218 -11.91 15.73 0.78
C PHE A 218 -10.61 15.21 1.39
N GLU A 219 -10.29 13.92 1.18
CA GLU A 219 -8.99 13.41 1.63
C GLU A 219 -7.87 13.82 0.67
N ASP A 220 -6.74 14.22 1.24
CA ASP A 220 -5.54 14.67 0.55
C ASP A 220 -4.44 13.61 0.64
N ILE A 221 -3.47 13.68 -0.28
CA ILE A 221 -2.38 12.68 -0.34
C ILE A 221 -1.01 13.34 -0.43
N ALA A 222 -0.01 12.63 0.12
CA ALA A 222 1.41 12.91 -0.08
C ALA A 222 2.05 11.82 -0.93
N ILE A 223 2.90 12.22 -1.88
CA ILE A 223 3.68 11.30 -2.71
C ILE A 223 5.17 11.63 -2.60
N GLY A 224 5.96 10.62 -2.28
CA GLY A 224 7.41 10.70 -2.15
C GLY A 224 8.15 10.50 -3.47
N ALA A 225 9.17 11.34 -3.68
CA ALA A 225 10.15 11.29 -4.76
C ALA A 225 11.56 11.42 -4.16
N PRO A 226 12.03 10.39 -3.42
CA PRO A 226 13.21 10.49 -2.57
C PRO A 226 14.53 10.76 -3.32
N TYR A 227 14.54 10.58 -4.64
CA TYR A 227 15.74 10.80 -5.47
C TYR A 227 15.61 12.00 -6.41
N GLU A 228 14.55 12.82 -6.25
CA GLU A 228 14.52 14.16 -6.85
C GLU A 228 15.31 15.14 -5.98
N GLY A 229 16.48 15.56 -6.45
CA GLY A 229 17.42 16.34 -5.64
C GLY A 229 17.89 15.51 -4.45
N ASN A 230 17.80 16.07 -3.24
CA ASN A 230 18.06 15.31 -2.00
C ASN A 230 16.79 14.67 -1.42
N GLY A 231 15.68 14.67 -2.17
CA GLY A 231 14.39 14.15 -1.77
C GLY A 231 13.31 15.23 -1.81
N THR A 232 12.16 14.86 -2.36
CA THR A 232 11.01 15.75 -2.54
C THR A 232 9.73 15.01 -2.16
N VAL A 233 8.79 15.73 -1.55
CA VAL A 233 7.43 15.26 -1.28
C VAL A 233 6.45 16.23 -1.95
N TYR A 234 5.46 15.66 -2.62
CA TYR A 234 4.40 16.39 -3.29
C TYR A 234 3.09 16.20 -2.54
N ILE A 235 2.40 17.31 -2.25
CA ILE A 235 1.06 17.30 -1.65
C ILE A 235 0.04 17.55 -2.75
N TYR A 236 -0.93 16.65 -2.87
CA TYR A 236 -2.04 16.76 -3.80
C TYR A 236 -3.34 16.80 -3.02
N LEU A 237 -4.20 17.74 -3.38
CA LEU A 237 -5.47 17.94 -2.70
C LEU A 237 -6.59 17.15 -3.38
N GLY A 238 -7.50 16.63 -2.56
CA GLY A 238 -8.76 16.05 -3.00
C GLY A 238 -9.72 17.12 -3.53
N SER A 239 -10.77 16.67 -4.21
CA SER A 239 -11.89 17.52 -4.62
C SER A 239 -13.07 16.64 -5.03
N LYS A 240 -14.27 17.21 -5.08
CA LYS A 240 -15.49 16.52 -5.57
C LYS A 240 -15.34 15.78 -6.92
N ASP A 241 -14.42 16.24 -7.77
CA ASP A 241 -14.18 15.69 -9.11
C ASP A 241 -13.04 14.64 -9.12
N GLY A 242 -12.49 14.33 -7.95
CA GLY A 242 -11.29 13.52 -7.72
C GLY A 242 -10.07 14.38 -7.36
N LEU A 243 -8.89 13.79 -7.47
CA LEU A 243 -7.64 14.45 -7.13
C LEU A 243 -7.32 15.65 -8.04
N ILE A 244 -6.89 16.78 -7.46
CA ILE A 244 -6.32 17.90 -8.21
C ILE A 244 -4.92 17.51 -8.69
N LEU A 245 -4.71 17.47 -10.00
CA LEU A 245 -3.50 16.90 -10.62
C LEU A 245 -2.23 17.77 -10.47
N GLU A 246 -2.40 19.06 -10.15
CA GLU A 246 -1.28 19.94 -9.84
C GLU A 246 -1.03 19.91 -8.34
N PRO A 247 0.22 19.68 -7.88
CA PRO A 247 0.52 19.64 -6.47
C PRO A 247 0.28 21.02 -5.84
N SER A 248 -0.46 21.06 -4.73
CA SER A 248 -0.71 22.30 -3.97
C SER A 248 0.56 22.80 -3.28
N GLN A 249 1.45 21.87 -2.92
CA GLN A 249 2.71 22.15 -2.27
C GLN A 249 3.78 21.13 -2.68
N THR A 250 5.00 21.62 -2.87
CA THR A 250 6.20 20.78 -3.02
C THR A 250 7.14 21.07 -1.86
N ILE A 251 7.40 20.06 -1.05
CA ILE A 251 8.32 20.10 0.08
C ILE A 251 9.63 19.45 -0.36
N ARG A 252 10.73 20.20 -0.29
CA ARG A 252 12.04 19.70 -0.72
C ARG A 252 13.04 19.64 0.41
N ALA A 253 13.93 18.66 0.35
CA ALA A 253 15.00 18.44 1.32
C ALA A 253 15.90 19.67 1.53
N GLU A 254 16.02 20.58 0.57
CA GLU A 254 16.82 21.81 0.75
C GLU A 254 16.28 22.74 1.84
N SER A 255 15.01 22.58 2.24
CA SER A 255 14.41 23.30 3.36
C SER A 255 14.87 22.76 4.72
N PHE A 256 15.51 21.59 4.75
CA PHE A 256 15.94 20.88 5.96
C PHE A 256 17.44 20.56 5.86
N PRO A 257 18.33 21.42 6.40
CA PRO A 257 19.77 21.23 6.29
C PRO A 257 20.22 19.86 6.80
N GLY A 258 20.90 19.10 5.93
CA GLY A 258 21.46 17.78 6.26
C GLY A 258 20.52 16.60 6.02
N VAL A 259 19.30 16.82 5.54
CA VAL A 259 18.37 15.73 5.18
C VAL A 259 18.64 15.23 3.76
N TRP A 260 18.63 13.91 3.61
CA TRP A 260 18.79 13.18 2.34
C TRP A 260 17.72 12.09 2.24
N THR A 261 17.37 11.74 1.01
CA THR A 261 16.27 10.83 0.65
C THR A 261 14.94 11.15 1.30
N LEU A 262 14.66 12.44 1.51
CA LEU A 262 13.39 12.94 2.03
C LEU A 262 12.22 12.39 1.18
N GLY A 263 11.25 11.76 1.82
CA GLY A 263 10.09 11.18 1.14
C GLY A 263 10.24 9.71 0.80
N HIS A 264 11.26 9.03 1.36
CA HIS A 264 11.39 7.57 1.21
C HIS A 264 10.32 6.80 2.01
N SER A 265 9.83 7.37 3.12
CA SER A 265 8.68 6.88 3.87
C SER A 265 7.83 8.05 4.34
N LEU A 266 6.52 7.85 4.40
CA LEU A 266 5.53 8.87 4.74
C LEU A 266 4.51 8.30 5.73
N SER A 267 4.02 9.15 6.63
CA SER A 267 2.87 8.85 7.49
C SER A 267 2.15 10.16 7.80
N GLY A 268 0.83 10.20 7.61
CA GLY A 268 0.01 11.38 7.88
C GLY A 268 -1.35 10.99 8.45
N GLY A 269 -2.28 11.94 8.48
CA GLY A 269 -3.65 11.72 8.92
C GLY A 269 -3.89 11.87 10.42
N LEU A 270 -2.88 12.32 11.18
CA LEU A 270 -3.00 12.56 12.62
C LEU A 270 -2.57 13.98 12.97
N ASP A 271 -3.39 14.66 13.76
CA ASP A 271 -3.08 15.96 14.38
C ASP A 271 -2.26 15.73 15.66
N LEU A 272 -0.96 15.99 15.59
CA LEU A 272 0.03 15.79 16.64
C LEU A 272 0.20 17.03 17.53
N ASP A 273 0.01 18.24 16.99
CA ASP A 273 0.15 19.49 17.74
C ASP A 273 -1.19 20.03 18.31
N GLN A 274 -2.30 19.37 17.99
CA GLN A 274 -3.67 19.69 18.40
C GLN A 274 -4.17 21.04 17.84
N ASN A 275 -3.68 21.46 16.67
CA ASN A 275 -4.14 22.67 16.01
C ASN A 275 -5.44 22.48 15.19
N GLY A 276 -5.90 21.24 15.05
CA GLY A 276 -7.10 20.84 14.32
C GLY A 276 -6.82 20.31 12.91
N TYR A 277 -5.59 20.40 12.40
CA TYR A 277 -5.18 19.94 11.07
C TYR A 277 -4.26 18.71 11.20
N PRO A 278 -4.38 17.71 10.31
CA PRO A 278 -3.45 16.58 10.28
C PRO A 278 -2.02 17.04 9.96
N ASP A 279 -1.04 16.42 10.62
CA ASP A 279 0.38 16.65 10.38
C ASP A 279 0.97 15.54 9.48
N LEU A 280 2.19 15.76 8.97
CA LEU A 280 2.92 14.82 8.13
C LEU A 280 4.30 14.48 8.70
N LEU A 281 4.60 13.19 8.83
CA LEU A 281 5.93 12.66 9.11
C LEU A 281 6.60 12.19 7.82
N VAL A 282 7.84 12.62 7.60
CA VAL A 282 8.63 12.31 6.41
C VAL A 282 9.98 11.72 6.79
N GLY A 283 10.27 10.51 6.33
CA GLY A 283 11.56 9.84 6.56
C GLY A 283 12.59 10.12 5.47
N GLY A 284 13.86 10.22 5.89
CA GLY A 284 15.05 10.33 5.02
C GLY A 284 16.16 9.39 5.49
N TYR A 285 16.14 8.14 4.99
CA TYR A 285 16.95 7.05 5.55
C TYR A 285 18.46 7.25 5.38
N GLU A 286 18.94 7.93 4.32
CA GLU A 286 20.38 8.11 4.11
C GLU A 286 21.01 9.09 5.09
N SER A 287 20.17 9.90 5.73
CA SER A 287 20.56 10.89 6.73
C SER A 287 20.13 10.50 8.15
N ASP A 288 19.60 9.28 8.34
CA ASP A 288 19.05 8.80 9.61
C ASP A 288 18.06 9.80 10.24
N SER A 289 17.24 10.45 9.42
CA SER A 289 16.40 11.58 9.85
C SER A 289 14.91 11.38 9.58
N VAL A 290 14.10 12.04 10.41
CA VAL A 290 12.66 12.18 10.24
C VAL A 290 12.30 13.65 10.44
N VAL A 291 11.46 14.19 9.56
CA VAL A 291 10.93 15.54 9.63
C VAL A 291 9.45 15.46 9.97
N LEU A 292 9.02 16.23 10.97
CA LEU A 292 7.61 16.47 11.29
C LEU A 292 7.21 17.82 10.70
N LEU A 293 6.11 17.85 9.96
CA LEU A 293 5.58 19.00 9.24
C LEU A 293 4.13 19.26 9.60
#